data_AF-A0A537CXU1-F1
#
_entry.id   AF-A0A537CXU1-F1
#
_cell.length_a   1.000
_cell.length_b   1.000
_cell.length_c   1.000
_cell.angle_alpha   90.00
_cell.angle_beta   90.00
_cell.angle_gamma   90.00
#
_symmetry.space_group_name_H-M   'P 1'
#
loop_
_entity.id
_entity.type
_entity.pdbx_description
1 polymer ?
#
loop_
_entity_poly.entity_id
_entity_poly.type
_entity_poly.pdbx_seq_one_letter_code
_entity_poly.pdbx_strand_id
1 'polypeptide(L)'
;MNAPDTLSREYNNRALVPEHPQFFARWGESSARARGTMICYLERRYGDMPGETLDLFPARKGDGSCMLFIHGGYWRALDKRDFSFLAPAWVDAGVSLAVVNYDLCPKVTMEEIVRQ
;
A
#
# COMPACT_ATOMS: atom_id res chain seq x y z
N MET A 1 -27.93 -16.73 -14.95
CA MET A 1 -26.85 -16.19 -14.10
C MET A 1 -26.36 -17.33 -13.23
N ASN A 2 -25.22 -17.91 -13.55
CA ASN A 2 -24.65 -18.99 -12.74
C ASN A 2 -24.21 -18.40 -11.40
N ALA A 3 -24.55 -19.08 -10.31
CA ALA A 3 -23.93 -18.80 -9.02
C ALA A 3 -22.41 -18.77 -9.20
N PRO A 4 -21.67 -17.87 -8.51
CA PRO A 4 -20.22 -17.90 -8.55
C PRO A 4 -19.78 -19.33 -8.25
N ASP A 5 -18.94 -19.90 -9.13
CA ASP A 5 -18.34 -21.20 -8.84
C ASP A 5 -17.61 -21.11 -7.50
N THR A 6 -17.49 -22.24 -6.80
CA THR A 6 -16.96 -22.30 -5.44
C THR A 6 -15.65 -21.51 -5.29
N LEU A 7 -14.79 -21.54 -6.32
CA LEU A 7 -13.52 -20.83 -6.38
C LEU A 7 -13.70 -19.30 -6.38
N SER A 8 -14.62 -18.77 -7.19
CA SER A 8 -14.91 -17.33 -7.24
C SER A 8 -15.32 -16.78 -5.87
N ARG A 9 -16.03 -17.58 -5.07
CA ARG A 9 -16.40 -17.21 -3.70
C ARG A 9 -15.20 -17.23 -2.76
N GLU A 10 -14.34 -18.25 -2.84
CA GLU A 10 -13.19 -18.42 -1.96
C GLU A 10 -12.11 -17.34 -2.15
N TYR A 11 -11.98 -16.80 -3.36
CA TYR A 11 -11.04 -15.70 -3.64
C TYR A 11 -11.63 -14.29 -3.46
N ASN A 12 -12.91 -14.18 -3.10
CA ASN A 12 -13.56 -12.88 -2.89
C ASN A 12 -13.51 -12.46 -1.42
N ASN A 13 -12.35 -11.97 -0.98
CA ASN A 13 -12.16 -11.46 0.38
C ASN A 13 -13.13 -10.34 0.76
N ARG A 14 -13.64 -9.57 -0.19
CA ARG A 14 -14.62 -8.50 0.09
C ARG A 14 -15.98 -9.06 0.49
N ALA A 15 -16.38 -10.20 -0.08
CA ALA A 15 -17.58 -10.92 0.32
C ALA A 15 -17.38 -11.66 1.65
N LEU A 16 -16.18 -12.19 1.89
CA LEU A 16 -15.84 -12.89 3.13
C LEU A 16 -15.62 -11.94 4.32
N VAL A 17 -15.32 -10.66 4.06
CA VAL A 17 -15.18 -9.60 5.06
C VAL A 17 -16.08 -8.43 4.69
N PRO A 18 -17.40 -8.50 4.99
CA PRO A 18 -18.37 -7.48 4.58
C PRO A 18 -18.06 -6.08 5.13
N GLU A 19 -17.37 -5.98 6.27
CA GLU A 19 -17.00 -4.74 6.93
C GLU A 19 -15.76 -4.06 6.30
N HIS A 20 -15.13 -4.67 5.28
CA HIS A 20 -13.94 -4.13 4.59
C HIS A 20 -14.01 -2.64 4.23
N PRO A 21 -15.17 -2.02 3.87
CA PRO A 21 -15.22 -0.59 3.57
C PRO A 21 -14.85 0.27 4.79
N GLN A 22 -15.19 -0.16 6.00
CA GLN A 22 -14.84 0.54 7.24
C GLN A 22 -13.34 0.49 7.51
N PHE A 23 -12.71 -0.66 7.22
CA PHE A 23 -11.25 -0.80 7.30
C PHE A 23 -10.56 0.15 6.32
N PHE A 24 -11.01 0.18 5.06
CA PHE A 24 -10.44 1.06 4.04
C PHE A 24 -10.59 2.54 4.40
N ALA A 25 -11.77 2.95 4.89
CA ALA A 25 -12.00 4.31 5.35
C ALA A 25 -11.03 4.69 6.49
N ARG A 26 -10.89 3.81 7.50
CA ARG A 26 -9.98 4.04 8.62
C ARG A 26 -8.51 4.08 8.20
N TRP A 27 -8.11 3.23 7.25
CA TRP A 27 -6.76 3.25 6.68
C TRP A 27 -6.50 4.57 5.97
N GLY A 28 -7.41 5.00 5.09
CA GLY A 28 -7.31 6.27 4.38
C GLY A 28 -7.20 7.47 5.32
N GLU A 29 -8.07 7.57 6.32
CA GLU A 29 -8.06 8.65 7.32
C GLU A 29 -6.75 8.66 8.12
N SER A 30 -6.34 7.51 8.65
CA SER A 30 -5.13 7.41 9.47
C SER A 30 -3.86 7.66 8.65
N SER A 31 -3.86 7.24 7.38
CA SER A 31 -2.77 7.49 6.43
C SER A 31 -2.68 8.97 6.05
N ALA A 32 -3.81 9.63 5.81
CA ALA A 32 -3.85 11.07 5.59
C ALA A 32 -3.32 11.84 6.82
N ARG A 33 -3.71 11.42 8.03
CA ARG A 33 -3.18 11.98 9.28
C ARG A 33 -1.67 11.80 9.37
N ALA A 34 -1.15 10.60 9.15
CA ALA A 34 0.29 10.34 9.19
C ALA A 34 1.08 11.23 8.23
N ARG A 35 0.62 11.38 6.97
CA ARG A 35 1.24 12.29 5.99
C ARG A 35 1.13 13.76 6.39
N GLY A 36 0.07 14.16 7.07
CA GLY A 36 -0.13 15.54 7.52
C GLY A 36 0.66 15.92 8.78
N THR A 37 1.05 14.94 9.61
CA THR A 37 1.67 15.21 10.92
C THR A 37 3.12 14.76 11.05
N MET A 38 3.60 13.89 10.16
CA MET A 38 4.96 13.34 10.22
C MET A 38 5.84 13.93 9.13
N ILE A 39 7.16 13.95 9.37
CA ILE A 39 8.13 14.17 8.30
C ILE A 39 7.98 13.02 7.30
N CYS A 40 7.75 13.36 6.04
CA CYS A 40 7.65 12.38 4.97
C CYS A 40 8.14 12.97 3.65
N TYR A 41 8.59 12.08 2.77
CA TYR A 41 8.99 12.39 1.41
C TYR A 41 8.08 11.61 0.48
N LEU A 42 7.06 12.29 -0.05
CA LEU A 42 6.03 11.67 -0.86
C LEU A 42 6.43 11.62 -2.34
N GLU A 43 5.81 10.70 -3.09
CA GLU A 43 5.89 10.59 -4.55
C GLU A 43 7.33 10.46 -5.09
N ARG A 44 8.19 9.74 -4.36
CA ARG A 44 9.56 9.49 -4.79
C ARG A 44 9.58 8.42 -5.85
N ARG A 45 10.05 8.77 -7.04
CA ARG A 45 10.15 7.84 -8.16
C ARG A 45 11.32 6.88 -7.97
N TYR A 46 11.08 5.60 -8.25
CA TYR A 46 12.12 4.58 -8.34
C TYR A 46 12.26 4.01 -9.76
N GLY A 47 11.32 4.32 -10.65
CA GLY A 47 11.34 3.96 -12.06
C GLY A 47 10.63 5.01 -12.93
N ASP A 48 10.40 4.66 -14.18
CA ASP A 48 9.90 5.58 -15.22
C ASP A 48 8.37 5.55 -15.33
N MET A 49 7.75 4.43 -15.02
CA MET A 49 6.32 4.23 -15.13
C MET A 49 5.54 5.00 -14.06
N PRO A 50 4.27 5.36 -14.30
CA PRO A 50 3.51 6.18 -13.37
C PRO A 50 3.34 5.56 -11.98
N GLY A 51 3.25 4.23 -11.89
CA GLY A 51 3.13 3.51 -10.64
C GLY A 51 4.42 3.41 -9.85
N GLU A 52 5.60 3.53 -10.49
CA GLU A 52 6.92 3.31 -9.88
C GLU A 52 7.34 4.45 -8.93
N THR A 53 6.60 4.56 -7.82
CA THR A 53 6.71 5.60 -6.80
C THR A 53 6.64 5.02 -5.40
N LEU A 54 7.24 5.71 -4.42
CA LEU A 54 7.12 5.37 -3.00
C LEU A 54 7.00 6.62 -2.13
N ASP A 55 6.44 6.44 -0.93
CA ASP A 55 6.45 7.43 0.14
C ASP A 55 7.42 6.97 1.23
N LEU A 56 8.35 7.85 1.65
CA LEU A 56 9.35 7.55 2.68
C LEU A 56 9.08 8.35 3.96
N PHE A 57 9.00 7.64 5.09
CA PHE A 57 8.88 8.17 6.44
C PHE A 57 10.18 7.85 7.19
N PRO A 58 11.11 8.80 7.32
CA PRO A 58 12.39 8.54 7.96
C PRO A 58 12.23 8.35 9.48
N ALA A 59 12.98 7.42 10.05
CA ALA A 59 13.17 7.33 11.49
C ALA A 59 13.79 8.63 12.04
N ARG A 60 13.33 9.09 13.20
CA ARG A 60 13.90 10.29 13.85
C ARG A 60 15.30 10.04 14.41
N LYS A 61 15.50 8.84 14.95
CA LYS A 61 16.77 8.30 15.46
C LYS A 61 16.73 6.79 15.19
N GLY A 62 17.76 6.24 14.57
CA GLY A 62 17.80 4.84 14.17
C GLY A 62 19.17 4.44 13.63
N ASP A 63 19.37 3.15 13.41
CA ASP A 63 20.61 2.57 12.86
C ASP A 63 20.67 2.60 11.32
N GLY A 64 19.67 3.18 10.67
CA GLY A 64 19.51 3.19 9.22
C GLY A 64 18.60 2.09 8.68
N SER A 65 18.01 1.25 9.54
CA SER A 65 17.04 0.23 9.13
C SER A 65 15.83 0.84 8.43
N CYS A 66 15.33 0.14 7.41
CA CYS A 66 14.17 0.54 6.62
C CYS A 66 13.25 -0.66 6.39
N MET A 67 11.97 -0.51 6.72
CA MET A 67 10.90 -1.43 6.37
C MET A 67 10.32 -1.01 5.02
N LEU A 68 10.31 -1.92 4.05
CA LEU A 68 9.63 -1.73 2.77
C LEU A 68 8.26 -2.40 2.81
N PHE A 69 7.19 -1.64 2.61
CA PHE A 69 5.83 -2.16 2.53
C PHE A 69 5.32 -2.13 1.10
N ILE A 70 4.87 -3.29 0.61
CA ILE A 70 4.24 -3.47 -0.71
C ILE A 70 2.77 -3.80 -0.47
N HIS A 71 1.87 -2.96 -0.96
CA HIS A 71 0.43 -3.17 -0.73
C HIS A 71 -0.11 -4.36 -1.52
N GLY A 72 -1.25 -4.92 -1.04
CA GLY A 72 -2.01 -5.93 -1.77
C GLY A 72 -2.99 -5.31 -2.78
N GLY A 73 -4.15 -5.93 -2.96
CA GLY A 73 -5.18 -5.44 -3.89
C GLY A 73 -5.33 -6.25 -5.17
N TYR A 74 -4.87 -7.51 -5.14
CA TYR A 74 -4.98 -8.45 -6.27
C TYR A 74 -4.36 -7.89 -7.56
N TRP A 75 -3.29 -7.08 -7.43
CA TRP A 75 -2.60 -6.38 -8.52
C TRP A 75 -3.51 -5.48 -9.38
N ARG A 76 -4.69 -5.13 -8.87
CA ARG A 76 -5.76 -4.44 -9.62
C ARG A 76 -6.34 -3.24 -8.91
N ALA A 77 -5.97 -3.03 -7.65
CA ALA A 77 -6.56 -2.00 -6.81
C ALA A 77 -5.59 -1.56 -5.70
N LEU A 78 -6.01 -0.49 -5.02
CA LEU A 78 -5.32 0.19 -3.91
C LEU A 78 -4.16 1.07 -4.38
N ASP A 79 -3.62 1.86 -3.45
CA ASP A 79 -2.51 2.77 -3.67
C ASP A 79 -1.67 2.86 -2.39
N LYS A 80 -0.36 3.13 -2.50
CA LYS A 80 0.52 3.37 -1.33
C LYS A 80 -0.05 4.38 -0.32
N ARG A 81 -0.83 5.36 -0.79
CA ARG A 81 -1.47 6.40 0.04
C ARG A 81 -2.48 5.84 1.03
N ASP A 82 -2.97 4.62 0.83
CA ASP A 82 -3.88 4.00 1.80
C ASP A 82 -3.13 3.45 3.03
N PHE A 83 -1.81 3.29 2.97
CA PHE A 83 -1.02 2.52 3.95
C PHE A 83 0.00 3.34 4.77
N SER A 84 0.04 4.66 4.59
CA SER A 84 0.89 5.53 5.43
C SER A 84 0.58 5.45 6.93
N PHE A 85 -0.57 4.91 7.33
CA PHE A 85 -0.93 4.68 8.74
C PHE A 85 0.03 3.73 9.47
N LEU A 86 0.85 2.96 8.74
CA LEU A 86 1.90 2.12 9.30
C LEU A 86 3.10 2.92 9.82
N ALA A 87 3.31 4.15 9.30
CA ALA A 87 4.50 4.95 9.57
C ALA A 87 4.74 5.24 11.06
N PRO A 88 3.74 5.63 11.89
CA PRO A 88 3.98 5.93 13.30
C PRO A 88 4.67 4.80 14.05
N ALA A 89 4.19 3.56 13.89
CA ALA A 89 4.72 2.41 14.61
C ALA A 89 6.20 2.13 14.29
N TRP A 90 6.57 2.19 13.01
CA TRP A 90 7.95 1.93 12.58
C TRP A 90 8.88 3.09 12.93
N VAL A 91 8.47 4.33 12.68
CA VAL A 91 9.28 5.52 12.95
C VAL A 91 9.55 5.69 14.45
N ASP A 92 8.55 5.42 15.29
CA ASP A 92 8.71 5.46 16.76
C ASP A 92 9.63 4.34 17.26
N ALA A 93 9.68 3.21 16.57
CA ALA A 93 10.62 2.12 16.82
C ALA A 93 12.04 2.39 16.26
N GLY A 94 12.28 3.55 15.63
CA GLY A 94 13.58 3.92 15.05
C GLY A 94 13.86 3.29 13.68
N VAL A 95 12.83 2.78 12.99
CA VAL A 95 12.92 2.17 11.66
C VAL A 95 12.23 3.07 10.64
N SER A 96 12.90 3.39 9.54
CA SER A 96 12.28 4.15 8.46
C SER A 96 11.23 3.28 7.75
N LEU A 97 10.14 3.87 7.27
CA LEU A 97 9.15 3.14 6.47
C LEU A 97 9.14 3.69 5.04
N ALA A 98 9.32 2.80 4.06
CA ALA A 98 9.06 3.07 2.66
C ALA A 98 7.79 2.33 2.23
N VAL A 99 6.79 3.06 1.71
CA VAL A 99 5.53 2.48 1.22
C VAL A 99 5.51 2.59 -0.29
N VAL A 100 5.56 1.46 -0.99
CA VAL A 100 5.74 1.38 -2.44
C VAL A 100 4.40 1.29 -3.16
N ASN A 101 4.32 1.95 -4.31
CA ASN A 101 3.27 1.81 -5.30
C ASN A 101 3.85 1.13 -6.56
N TYR A 102 2.99 0.59 -7.40
CA TYR A 102 3.35 -0.02 -8.68
C TYR A 102 2.16 0.10 -9.64
N ASP A 103 2.37 -0.07 -10.95
CA ASP A 103 1.26 -0.03 -11.90
C ASP A 103 0.35 -1.25 -11.74
N LEU A 104 -0.93 -1.12 -12.11
CA LEU A 104 -1.94 -2.15 -11.86
C LEU A 104 -2.49 -2.76 -13.14
N CYS A 105 -2.88 -4.03 -13.07
CA CYS A 105 -3.68 -4.65 -14.12
C CYS A 105 -5.06 -3.96 -14.21
N PRO A 106 -5.64 -3.84 -15.42
CA PRO A 106 -5.14 -4.38 -16.70
C PRO A 106 -4.23 -3.42 -17.48
N LYS A 107 -3.83 -2.27 -16.92
CA LYS A 107 -3.00 -1.28 -17.62
C LYS A 107 -1.62 -1.86 -17.98
N VAL A 108 -1.08 -2.69 -17.10
CA VAL A 108 0.15 -3.47 -17.32
C VAL A 108 -0.12 -4.96 -17.07
N THR A 109 0.75 -5.84 -17.57
CA THR A 109 0.68 -7.28 -17.28
C THR A 109 1.28 -7.60 -15.91
N MET A 110 1.01 -8.78 -15.38
CA MET A 110 1.61 -9.25 -14.13
C MET A 110 3.14 -9.33 -14.22
N GLU A 111 3.67 -9.74 -15.37
CA GLU A 111 5.10 -9.80 -15.63
C GLU A 111 5.74 -8.41 -15.57
N GLU A 112 5.06 -7.39 -16.09
CA GLU A 112 5.50 -6.01 -15.98
C GLU A 112 5.47 -5.54 -14.52
N ILE A 113 4.45 -5.88 -13.73
CA ILE A 113 4.41 -5.56 -12.29
C ILE A 113 5.59 -6.21 -11.54
N VAL A 114 6.00 -7.43 -11.90
CA VAL A 114 7.15 -8.12 -11.28
C VAL A 114 8.49 -7.52 -11.71
N ARG A 115 8.55 -6.91 -12.90
CA ARG A 115 9.75 -6.21 -13.40
C ARG A 115 9.97 -4.87 -12.66
N GLN A 116 8.89 -4.20 -12.29
CA GLN A 116 8.89 -2.97 -11.48
C GLN A 116 9.36 -3.26 -10.05
#